data_AF-A0AA88XTM8-F1
#
_entry.id   AF-A0AA88XTM8-F1
#
_cell.length_a   1.000
_cell.length_b   1.000
_cell.length_c   1.000
_cell.angle_alpha   90.00
_cell.angle_beta   90.00
_cell.angle_gamma   90.00
#
_symmetry.space_group_name_H-M   'P 1'
#
loop_
_entity.id
_entity.type
_entity.pdbx_description
1 polymer ?
#
loop_
_entity_poly.entity_id
_entity_poly.type
_entity_poly.pdbx_seq_one_letter_code
_entity_poly.pdbx_strand_id
1 'polypeptide(L)'
;MKITFWGNTTQLVETGKSYRMKNISTRMYNGKITINTLQSTEIEVIPDITNAKENVDFLQDITETIVVDQIKITQNFKCSNTVCNKNITIINNEPTVKCDSCNMKQRVKNLNKVTTTVLNATTETNSKMKYILFQETMESFLALNEKEILINDPDRLEDYILEIEHFLICHADGSDIITKLQNKDTTP
;
A
#
# COMPACT_ATOMS: atom_id res chain seq x y z
N MET A 1 15.81 10.58 -3.24
CA MET A 1 15.22 10.40 -4.58
C MET A 1 14.68 8.98 -4.64
N LYS A 2 13.41 8.76 -5.00
CA LYS A 2 12.79 7.43 -4.95
C LYS A 2 12.74 6.82 -6.35
N ILE A 3 13.16 5.57 -6.48
CA ILE A 3 12.98 4.75 -7.68
C ILE A 3 11.93 3.66 -7.40
N THR A 4 11.02 3.43 -8.33
CA THR A 4 10.01 2.38 -8.26
C THR A 4 10.28 1.35 -9.36
N PHE A 5 10.41 0.09 -8.96
CA PHE A 5 10.55 -1.05 -9.86
C PHE A 5 9.19 -1.72 -10.07
N TRP A 6 8.90 -2.10 -11.31
CA TRP A 6 7.63 -2.74 -11.68
C TRP A 6 7.88 -4.12 -12.32
N GLY A 7 6.99 -5.08 -12.02
CA GLY A 7 6.98 -6.41 -12.63
C GLY A 7 8.33 -7.11 -12.50
N ASN A 8 8.83 -7.68 -13.60
CA ASN A 8 10.06 -8.49 -13.60
C ASN A 8 11.34 -7.69 -13.27
N THR A 9 11.29 -6.34 -13.32
CA THR A 9 12.48 -5.53 -12.98
C THR A 9 12.83 -5.54 -11.50
N THR A 10 11.88 -5.93 -10.62
CA THR A 10 12.14 -6.08 -9.18
C THR A 10 13.12 -7.21 -8.88
N GLN A 11 13.19 -8.23 -9.75
CA GLN A 11 14.08 -9.38 -9.61
C GLN A 11 15.50 -9.12 -10.14
N LEU A 12 15.73 -7.98 -10.81
CA LEU A 12 17.00 -7.64 -11.43
C LEU A 12 17.90 -6.79 -10.52
N VAL A 13 17.42 -6.43 -9.33
CA VAL A 13 18.11 -5.58 -8.37
C VAL A 13 18.20 -6.24 -7.00
N GLU A 14 19.33 -6.04 -6.35
CA GLU A 14 19.65 -6.55 -5.03
C GLU A 14 20.29 -5.43 -4.21
N THR A 15 20.03 -5.46 -2.90
CA THR A 15 20.61 -4.53 -1.95
C THR A 15 22.14 -4.64 -1.94
N GLY A 16 22.82 -3.49 -1.89
CA GLY A 16 24.28 -3.42 -1.79
C GLY A 16 25.04 -3.55 -3.12
N LYS A 17 24.35 -3.66 -4.26
CA LYS A 17 24.96 -3.64 -5.58
C LYS A 17 24.77 -2.29 -6.29
N SER A 18 25.70 -1.97 -7.16
CA SER A 18 25.65 -0.78 -8.01
C SER A 18 25.10 -1.12 -9.40
N TYR A 19 24.29 -0.22 -9.96
CA TYR A 19 23.58 -0.46 -11.23
C TYR A 19 23.66 0.73 -12.19
N ARG A 20 23.75 0.42 -13.48
CA ARG A 20 23.48 1.34 -14.59
C ARG A 20 22.13 1.00 -15.19
N MET A 21 21.25 1.98 -15.30
CA MET A 21 19.90 1.80 -15.84
C MET A 21 19.68 2.68 -17.07
N LYS A 22 19.06 2.12 -18.11
CA LYS A 22 18.66 2.85 -19.33
C LYS A 22 17.15 2.72 -19.54
N ASN A 23 16.58 3.64 -20.30
CA ASN A 23 15.13 3.69 -20.59
C ASN A 23 14.27 3.74 -19.31
N ILE A 24 14.59 4.66 -18.42
CA ILE A 24 13.81 4.97 -17.22
C ILE A 24 12.88 6.16 -17.48
N SER A 25 11.78 6.24 -16.74
CA SER A 25 10.88 7.40 -16.79
C SER A 25 10.97 8.22 -15.50
N THR A 26 10.90 9.54 -15.63
CA THR A 26 10.78 10.45 -14.49
C THR A 26 9.35 10.98 -14.38
N ARG A 27 8.84 11.10 -13.16
CA ARG A 27 7.52 11.69 -12.87
C ARG A 27 7.58 12.60 -11.66
N MET A 28 6.82 13.69 -11.70
CA MET A 28 6.61 14.56 -10.55
C MET A 28 5.50 13.97 -9.68
N TYR A 29 5.79 13.70 -8.40
CA TYR A 29 4.81 13.25 -7.42
C TYR A 29 5.01 14.02 -6.11
N ASN A 30 3.96 14.68 -5.61
CA ASN A 30 4.02 15.58 -4.45
C ASN A 30 5.18 16.60 -4.50
N GLY A 31 5.40 17.21 -5.67
CA GLY A 31 6.48 18.18 -5.88
C GLY A 31 7.90 17.60 -5.90
N LYS A 32 8.04 16.27 -5.83
CA LYS A 32 9.34 15.57 -5.89
C LYS A 32 9.46 14.78 -7.19
N ILE A 33 10.66 14.76 -7.78
CA ILE A 33 10.96 13.91 -8.93
C ILE A 33 11.16 12.48 -8.45
N THR A 34 10.42 11.56 -9.06
CA THR A 34 10.49 10.11 -8.87
C THR A 34 10.97 9.44 -10.16
N ILE A 35 11.66 8.32 -10.03
CA ILE A 35 12.13 7.50 -11.15
C ILE A 35 11.30 6.23 -11.18
N ASN A 36 10.89 5.78 -12.37
CA ASN A 36 10.16 4.53 -12.55
C ASN A 36 10.80 3.71 -13.68
N THR A 37 10.85 2.39 -13.49
CA THR A 37 11.18 1.47 -14.58
C THR A 37 10.02 1.37 -15.58
N LEU A 38 10.38 1.09 -16.83
CA LEU A 38 9.51 0.77 -17.95
C LEU A 38 9.73 -0.70 -18.33
N GLN A 39 8.85 -1.26 -19.16
CA GLN A 39 9.04 -2.61 -19.69
C GLN A 39 10.32 -2.74 -20.54
N SER A 40 10.77 -1.64 -21.15
CA SER A 40 12.01 -1.54 -21.95
C SER A 40 13.24 -1.11 -21.14
N THR A 41 13.13 -1.03 -19.81
CA THR A 41 14.27 -0.67 -18.96
C THR A 41 15.33 -1.76 -19.00
N GLU A 42 16.56 -1.36 -19.29
CA GLU A 42 17.74 -2.22 -19.21
C GLU A 42 18.48 -1.92 -17.90
N ILE A 43 18.85 -2.97 -17.15
CA ILE A 43 19.56 -2.87 -15.88
C ILE A 43 20.85 -3.68 -15.99
N GLU A 44 21.99 -3.03 -15.79
CA GLU A 44 23.32 -3.62 -15.82
C GLU A 44 23.98 -3.46 -14.45
N VAL A 45 24.48 -4.55 -13.86
CA VAL A 45 25.30 -4.49 -12.64
C VAL A 45 26.65 -3.87 -12.99
N ILE A 46 27.09 -2.90 -12.21
CA ILE A 46 28.38 -2.23 -12.37
C ILE A 46 29.22 -2.37 -11.10
N PRO A 47 30.55 -2.19 -11.18
CA PRO A 47 31.38 -2.08 -9.99
C PRO A 47 30.91 -0.96 -9.05
N ASP A 48 31.22 -1.11 -7.77
CA ASP A 48 30.76 -0.16 -6.75
C ASP A 48 31.27 1.25 -6.99
N ILE A 49 30.35 2.20 -6.85
CA ILE A 49 30.63 3.61 -7.05
C ILE A 49 31.33 4.15 -5.79
N THR A 50 32.66 4.23 -5.85
CA THR A 50 33.53 4.64 -4.73
C THR A 50 33.33 6.08 -4.24
N ASN A 51 32.61 6.92 -4.99
CA ASN A 51 32.28 8.31 -4.66
C ASN A 51 30.78 8.54 -4.44
N ALA A 52 30.00 7.49 -4.21
CA ALA A 52 28.60 7.67 -3.79
C ALA A 52 28.59 8.32 -2.39
N LYS A 53 27.70 9.29 -2.16
CA LYS A 53 27.51 9.84 -0.82
C LYS A 53 27.08 8.70 0.12
N GLU A 54 27.88 8.41 1.14
CA GLU A 54 27.62 7.36 2.14
C GLU A 54 26.37 7.63 3.00
N ASN A 55 25.91 8.88 3.07
CA ASN A 55 24.67 9.23 3.76
C ASN A 55 23.45 9.02 2.85
N VAL A 56 23.20 7.77 2.49
CA VAL A 56 21.84 7.34 2.17
C VAL A 56 21.26 6.87 3.51
N ASP A 57 20.44 7.71 4.13
CA ASP A 57 19.52 7.23 5.15
C ASP A 57 18.71 6.13 4.46
N PHE A 58 19.05 4.86 4.73
CA PHE A 58 18.13 3.77 4.46
C PHE A 58 16.85 4.18 5.16
N LEU A 59 15.74 4.29 4.44
CA LEU A 59 14.43 4.44 5.07
C LEU A 59 14.29 3.20 5.96
N GLN A 60 14.61 3.36 7.24
CA GLN A 60 14.49 2.28 8.19
C GLN A 60 13.00 2.03 8.34
N ASP A 61 12.61 0.76 8.26
CA ASP A 61 11.28 0.37 8.67
C ASP A 61 11.20 0.60 10.17
N ILE A 62 10.39 1.58 10.56
CA ILE A 62 10.07 1.87 11.94
C ILE A 62 9.02 0.85 12.37
N THR A 63 9.29 0.19 13.48
CA THR A 63 8.31 -0.66 14.16
C THR A 63 7.89 0.05 15.44
N GLU A 64 6.59 0.29 15.60
CA GLU A 64 6.06 0.97 16.77
C GLU A 64 4.74 0.35 17.24
N THR A 65 4.46 0.51 18.55
CA THR A 65 3.14 0.18 19.09
C THR A 65 2.21 1.39 18.95
N ILE A 66 0.99 1.14 18.52
CA ILE A 66 -0.07 2.15 18.45
C ILE A 66 -1.35 1.65 19.12
N VAL A 67 -2.16 2.60 19.60
CA VAL A 67 -3.54 2.39 20.01
C VAL A 67 -4.44 3.09 19.01
N VAL A 68 -5.38 2.36 18.39
CA VAL A 68 -6.28 2.93 17.38
C VAL A 68 -7.41 3.69 18.08
N ASP A 69 -7.47 5.00 17.90
CA ASP A 69 -8.52 5.85 18.47
C ASP A 69 -9.75 5.93 17.56
N GLN A 70 -9.51 5.98 16.26
CA GLN A 70 -10.55 6.11 15.24
C GLN A 70 -10.14 5.36 13.98
N ILE A 71 -11.11 4.74 13.33
CA ILE A 71 -10.93 4.02 12.09
C ILE A 71 -11.94 4.49 11.06
N LYS A 72 -11.55 4.44 9.79
CA LYS A 72 -12.44 4.55 8.65
C LYS A 72 -12.04 3.53 7.60
N ILE A 73 -12.97 2.68 7.20
CA ILE A 73 -12.81 1.73 6.12
C ILE A 73 -13.64 2.20 4.92
N THR A 74 -12.99 2.29 3.76
CA THR A 74 -13.66 2.67 2.51
C THR A 74 -13.47 1.56 1.49
N GLN A 75 -14.59 1.00 1.03
CA GLN A 75 -14.62 0.06 -0.09
C GLN A 75 -14.91 0.83 -1.38
N ASN A 76 -13.98 0.77 -2.33
CA ASN A 76 -14.12 1.37 -3.64
C ASN A 76 -14.24 0.27 -4.70
N PHE A 77 -15.02 0.53 -5.75
CA PHE A 77 -15.07 -0.35 -6.91
C PHE A 77 -14.08 0.13 -7.96
N LYS A 78 -13.36 -0.81 -8.57
CA LYS A 78 -12.48 -0.58 -9.71
C LYS A 78 -12.98 -1.33 -10.94
N CYS A 79 -12.72 -0.73 -12.09
CA CYS A 79 -12.98 -1.30 -13.40
C CYS A 79 -12.41 -2.72 -13.49
N SER A 80 -13.24 -3.66 -13.95
CA SER A 80 -12.85 -5.07 -14.08
C SER A 80 -11.82 -5.30 -15.20
N ASN A 81 -11.62 -4.31 -16.08
CA ASN A 81 -10.54 -4.33 -17.05
C ASN A 81 -9.23 -4.01 -16.33
N THR A 82 -8.37 -5.01 -16.21
CA THR A 82 -7.06 -4.95 -15.53
C THR A 82 -6.13 -3.88 -16.09
N VAL A 83 -6.25 -3.54 -17.38
CA VAL A 83 -5.48 -2.47 -18.01
C VAL A 83 -5.97 -1.08 -17.57
N CYS A 84 -7.28 -0.94 -17.32
CA CYS A 84 -7.87 0.33 -16.90
C CYS A 84 -7.70 0.56 -15.39
N ASN A 85 -8.20 -0.37 -14.56
CA ASN A 85 -8.12 -0.37 -13.09
C ASN A 85 -8.48 0.97 -12.41
N LYS A 86 -9.29 1.81 -13.06
CA LYS A 86 -9.77 3.09 -12.52
C LYS A 86 -10.97 2.87 -11.61
N ASN A 87 -11.13 3.77 -10.63
CA ASN A 87 -12.28 3.75 -9.72
C ASN A 87 -13.59 3.97 -10.51
N ILE A 88 -14.64 3.29 -10.09
CA ILE A 88 -15.99 3.38 -10.64
C ILE A 88 -16.94 3.75 -9.51
N THR A 89 -17.75 4.77 -9.74
CA THR A 89 -18.86 5.12 -8.86
C THR A 89 -20.09 4.33 -9.28
N ILE A 90 -20.63 3.52 -8.38
CA ILE A 90 -21.91 2.83 -8.63
C ILE A 90 -23.03 3.75 -8.18
N ILE A 91 -23.90 4.12 -9.11
CA ILE A 91 -25.07 4.95 -8.85
C ILE A 91 -26.30 4.05 -8.95
N ASN A 92 -27.23 4.16 -8.00
CA ASN A 92 -28.57 3.54 -8.01
C ASN A 92 -28.66 1.99 -7.97
N ASN A 93 -27.68 1.28 -7.41
CA ASN A 93 -27.72 -0.20 -7.28
C ASN A 93 -28.01 -0.93 -8.61
N GLU A 94 -27.66 -0.34 -9.75
CA GLU A 94 -27.88 -0.97 -11.04
C GLU A 94 -27.02 -2.24 -11.19
N PRO A 95 -27.51 -3.29 -11.87
CA PRO A 95 -26.77 -4.53 -12.05
C PRO A 95 -25.55 -4.37 -12.99
N THR A 96 -25.48 -3.25 -13.71
CA THR A 96 -24.40 -2.92 -14.64
C THR A 96 -23.99 -1.47 -14.50
N VAL A 97 -22.70 -1.19 -14.74
CA VAL A 97 -22.16 0.17 -14.75
C VAL A 97 -21.23 0.34 -15.94
N LYS A 98 -21.13 1.56 -16.47
CA LYS A 98 -20.18 1.90 -17.53
C LYS A 98 -18.99 2.61 -16.90
N CYS A 99 -17.77 2.18 -17.20
CA CYS A 99 -16.57 2.84 -16.73
C CYS A 99 -16.32 4.13 -17.52
N ASP A 100 -16.20 5.28 -16.85
CA ASP A 100 -15.98 6.57 -17.52
C ASP A 100 -14.61 6.67 -18.21
N SER A 101 -13.62 5.90 -17.74
CA SER A 101 -12.26 5.93 -18.27
C SER A 101 -12.07 5.10 -19.53
N CYS A 102 -12.66 3.89 -19.61
CA CYS A 102 -12.50 3.01 -20.77
C CYS A 102 -13.79 2.81 -21.59
N ASN A 103 -14.90 3.43 -21.17
CA ASN A 103 -16.21 3.35 -21.80
C ASN A 103 -16.81 1.94 -21.94
N MET A 104 -16.28 0.94 -21.24
CA MET A 104 -16.81 -0.43 -21.24
C MET A 104 -17.95 -0.57 -20.22
N LYS A 105 -19.04 -1.23 -20.63
CA LYS A 105 -20.15 -1.60 -19.74
C LYS A 105 -19.85 -2.95 -19.08
N GLN A 106 -20.01 -3.03 -17.76
CA GLN A 106 -19.59 -4.16 -16.94
C GLN A 106 -20.69 -4.54 -15.96
N ARG A 107 -20.73 -5.81 -15.55
CA ARG A 107 -21.62 -6.27 -14.47
C ARG A 107 -21.03 -5.84 -13.14
N VAL A 108 -21.82 -5.23 -12.26
CA VAL A 108 -21.34 -4.73 -10.95
C VAL A 108 -20.71 -5.84 -10.12
N LYS A 109 -21.29 -7.05 -10.14
CA LYS A 109 -20.75 -8.21 -9.45
C LYS A 109 -19.34 -8.65 -9.89
N ASN A 110 -18.87 -8.20 -11.05
CA ASN A 110 -17.55 -8.53 -11.58
C ASN A 110 -16.53 -7.40 -11.36
N LEU A 111 -16.92 -6.29 -10.73
CA LEU A 111 -16.00 -5.21 -10.42
C LEU A 111 -15.04 -5.65 -9.33
N ASN A 112 -13.80 -5.15 -9.43
CA ASN A 112 -12.80 -5.39 -8.40
C ASN A 112 -13.12 -4.50 -7.21
N LYS A 113 -13.36 -5.07 -6.04
CA LYS A 113 -13.49 -4.31 -4.80
C LYS A 113 -12.11 -4.05 -4.23
N VAL A 114 -11.86 -2.82 -3.83
CA VAL A 114 -10.62 -2.44 -3.15
C VAL A 114 -10.93 -1.73 -1.85
N THR A 115 -10.38 -2.27 -0.76
CA THR A 115 -10.53 -1.72 0.58
C THR A 115 -9.34 -0.82 0.90
N THR A 116 -9.62 0.34 1.50
CA THR A 116 -8.60 1.22 2.06
C THR A 116 -9.02 1.62 3.46
N THR A 117 -8.09 1.48 4.40
CA THR A 117 -8.33 1.75 5.82
C THR A 117 -7.50 2.95 6.23
N VAL A 118 -8.10 3.85 7.00
CA VAL A 118 -7.42 4.99 7.61
C VAL A 118 -7.56 4.84 9.12
N LEU A 119 -6.44 4.92 9.82
CA LEU A 119 -6.36 4.83 11.28
C LEU A 119 -5.88 6.18 11.82
N ASN A 120 -6.60 6.76 12.78
CA ASN A 120 -6.03 7.76 13.67
C ASN A 120 -5.65 7.03 14.95
N ALA A 121 -4.38 7.07 15.30
CA ALA A 121 -3.83 6.29 16.39
C ALA A 121 -2.92 7.13 17.28
N THR A 122 -2.86 6.75 18.54
CA THR A 122 -1.94 7.32 19.52
C THR A 122 -0.73 6.39 19.67
N THR A 123 0.46 6.93 19.48
CA THR A 123 1.73 6.19 19.61
C THR A 123 2.17 6.08 21.07
N GLU A 124 3.17 5.25 21.37
CA GLU A 124 3.76 5.15 22.73
C GLU A 124 4.30 6.49 23.26
N THR A 125 4.70 7.41 22.36
CA THR A 125 5.14 8.77 22.73
C THR A 125 3.97 9.74 22.97
N ASN A 126 2.74 9.23 23.01
CA ASN A 126 1.50 9.97 23.19
C ASN A 126 1.24 10.99 22.06
N SER A 127 1.79 10.73 20.88
CA SER A 127 1.57 11.55 19.68
C SER A 127 0.43 10.98 18.85
N LYS A 128 -0.46 11.85 18.35
CA LYS A 128 -1.55 11.44 17.47
C LYS A 128 -1.08 11.45 16.02
N MET A 129 -1.15 10.29 15.39
CA MET A 129 -0.71 10.07 14.02
C MET A 129 -1.85 9.48 13.19
N LYS A 130 -1.81 9.78 11.90
CA LYS A 130 -2.73 9.22 10.91
C LYS A 130 -1.95 8.21 10.08
N TYR A 131 -2.50 7.02 9.94
CA TYR A 131 -1.95 5.96 9.10
C TYR A 131 -2.94 5.49 8.03
N ILE A 132 -2.39 4.89 6.99
CA ILE A 132 -3.14 4.31 5.87
C ILE A 132 -2.75 2.84 5.74
N LEU A 133 -3.74 1.96 5.73
CA LEU A 133 -3.64 0.54 5.41
C LEU A 133 -4.26 0.26 4.04
N PHE A 134 -3.54 -0.45 3.19
CA PHE A 134 -4.11 -0.98 1.94
C PHE A 134 -4.63 -2.41 2.13
N GLN A 135 -5.48 -2.84 1.20
CA GLN A 135 -6.16 -4.13 1.22
C GLN A 135 -5.22 -5.31 1.50
N GLU A 136 -4.07 -5.40 0.84
CA GLU A 136 -3.13 -6.53 1.01
C GLU A 136 -2.64 -6.66 2.46
N THR A 137 -2.33 -5.53 3.11
CA THR A 137 -1.91 -5.51 4.52
C THR A 137 -3.08 -5.88 5.46
N MET A 138 -4.29 -5.42 5.15
CA MET A 138 -5.49 -5.78 5.92
C MET A 138 -5.83 -7.28 5.79
N GLU A 139 -5.81 -7.82 4.58
CA GLU A 139 -6.04 -9.24 4.31
C GLU A 139 -5.00 -10.11 5.02
N SER A 140 -3.73 -9.71 4.98
CA SER A 140 -2.65 -10.40 5.70
C SER A 140 -2.90 -10.40 7.21
N PHE A 141 -3.31 -9.26 7.78
CA PHE A 141 -3.66 -9.16 9.19
C PHE A 141 -4.87 -10.04 9.55
N LEU A 142 -5.93 -10.04 8.74
CA LEU A 142 -7.11 -10.85 8.98
C LEU A 142 -6.84 -12.35 8.86
N ALA A 143 -6.00 -12.76 7.90
CA ALA A 143 -5.57 -14.15 7.75
C ALA A 143 -4.77 -14.64 8.96
N LEU A 144 -3.90 -13.80 9.52
CA LEU A 144 -3.15 -14.13 10.74
C LEU A 144 -4.05 -14.29 11.98
N ASN A 145 -5.25 -13.73 11.96
CA ASN A 145 -6.20 -13.78 13.09
C ASN A 145 -7.43 -14.66 12.81
N GLU A 146 -7.46 -15.38 11.68
CA GLU A 146 -8.59 -16.22 11.25
C GLU A 146 -9.93 -15.45 11.15
N LYS A 147 -9.87 -14.22 10.61
CA LYS A 147 -11.00 -13.28 10.48
C LYS A 147 -11.25 -12.79 9.04
N GLU A 148 -10.83 -13.53 8.03
CA GLU A 148 -10.91 -13.12 6.62
C GLU A 148 -12.33 -12.78 6.17
N ILE A 149 -13.35 -13.39 6.78
CA ILE A 149 -14.76 -13.10 6.53
C ILE A 149 -15.12 -11.61 6.74
N LEU A 150 -14.42 -10.91 7.63
CA LEU A 150 -14.71 -9.51 7.97
C LEU A 150 -14.35 -8.53 6.84
N ILE A 151 -13.53 -8.91 5.86
CA ILE A 151 -13.11 -7.99 4.77
C ILE A 151 -14.29 -7.46 3.94
N ASN A 152 -15.40 -8.20 3.92
CA ASN A 152 -16.61 -7.87 3.19
C ASN A 152 -17.64 -7.07 4.00
N ASP A 153 -17.38 -6.84 5.29
CA ASP A 153 -18.27 -6.16 6.24
C ASP A 153 -17.49 -5.05 6.96
N PRO A 154 -17.40 -3.85 6.34
CA PRO A 154 -16.62 -2.74 6.88
C PRO A 154 -16.99 -2.37 8.31
N ASP A 155 -18.28 -2.34 8.62
CA ASP A 155 -18.77 -1.91 9.94
C ASP A 155 -18.27 -2.88 11.03
N ARG A 156 -18.42 -4.20 10.82
CA ARG A 156 -17.92 -5.20 11.76
C ARG A 156 -16.40 -5.25 11.84
N LEU A 157 -15.72 -4.94 10.73
CA LEU A 157 -14.27 -4.87 10.69
C LEU A 157 -13.75 -3.64 11.47
N GLU A 158 -14.45 -2.51 11.41
CA GLU A 158 -14.17 -1.33 12.22
C GLU A 158 -14.29 -1.65 13.71
N ASP A 159 -15.39 -2.27 14.13
CA ASP A 159 -15.61 -2.70 15.52
C ASP A 159 -14.49 -3.63 16.00
N TYR A 160 -14.16 -4.66 15.21
CA TYR A 160 -13.11 -5.62 15.56
C TYR A 160 -11.73 -4.97 15.75
N ILE A 161 -11.38 -4.00 14.91
CA ILE A 161 -10.09 -3.30 15.03
C ILE A 161 -10.06 -2.41 16.28
N LEU A 162 -11.18 -1.79 16.64
CA LEU A 162 -11.29 -0.96 17.84
C LEU A 162 -11.31 -1.77 19.15
N GLU A 163 -11.67 -3.06 19.10
CA GLU A 163 -11.62 -3.97 20.25
C GLU A 163 -10.18 -4.36 20.66
N ILE A 164 -9.20 -4.20 19.76
CA ILE A 164 -7.79 -4.56 20.03
C ILE A 164 -7.10 -3.38 20.70
N GLU A 165 -6.55 -3.61 21.89
CA GLU A 165 -5.92 -2.53 22.68
C GLU A 165 -4.64 -2.00 22.03
N HIS A 166 -3.78 -2.90 21.53
CA HIS A 166 -2.46 -2.52 21.02
C HIS A 166 -2.12 -3.23 19.72
N PHE A 167 -1.72 -2.43 18.73
CA PHE A 167 -1.19 -2.93 17.48
C PHE A 167 0.31 -2.70 17.39
N LEU A 168 1.01 -3.68 16.84
CA LEU A 168 2.37 -3.51 16.35
C LEU A 168 2.30 -3.21 14.86
N ILE A 169 2.81 -2.04 14.45
CA ILE A 169 2.86 -1.64 13.05
C ILE A 169 4.30 -1.54 12.54
N CYS A 170 4.50 -1.80 11.26
CA CYS A 170 5.71 -1.45 10.52
C CYS A 170 5.36 -0.40 9.45
N HIS A 171 6.14 0.66 9.36
CA HIS A 171 6.05 1.64 8.28
C HIS A 171 7.43 2.23 7.98
N ALA A 172 7.63 2.74 6.76
CA ALA A 172 8.87 3.43 6.42
C ALA A 172 8.96 4.79 7.14
N ASP A 173 10.17 5.21 7.49
CA ASP A 173 10.39 6.54 8.06
C ASP A 173 9.80 7.66 7.17
N GLY A 174 9.07 8.58 7.79
CA GLY A 174 8.34 9.66 7.12
C GLY A 174 7.14 9.23 6.26
N SER A 175 6.71 7.97 6.32
CA SER A 175 5.53 7.44 5.63
C SER A 175 4.40 7.16 6.61
N ASP A 176 3.18 7.57 6.25
CA ASP A 176 1.94 7.22 6.94
C ASP A 176 1.37 5.85 6.50
N ILE A 177 1.97 5.23 5.49
CA ILE A 177 1.53 3.93 4.97
C ILE A 177 2.14 2.80 5.81
N ILE A 178 1.27 2.02 6.43
CA ILE A 178 1.65 0.81 7.16
C ILE A 178 1.87 -0.32 6.16
N THR A 179 2.99 -1.03 6.29
CA THR A 179 3.35 -2.19 5.48
C THR A 179 3.04 -3.51 6.17
N LYS A 180 2.99 -3.53 7.50
CA LYS A 180 2.64 -4.69 8.33
C LYS A 180 1.85 -4.28 9.57
N LEU A 181 0.81 -5.05 9.91
CA LEU A 181 -0.04 -4.84 11.08
C LEU A 181 -0.18 -6.17 11.85
N GLN A 182 0.00 -6.15 13.17
CA GLN A 182 -0.13 -7.33 14.04
C GLN A 182 -0.79 -6.93 15.37
N ASN A 183 -1.53 -7.88 15.98
CA ASN A 183 -1.99 -7.71 17.35
C ASN A 183 -0.83 -8.00 18.31
N LYS A 184 -0.52 -7.06 19.21
CA LYS A 184 0.59 -7.18 20.17
C LYS A 184 0.39 -8.38 21.12
N ASP A 185 -0.86 -8.70 21.43
CA ASP A 185 -1.22 -9.75 22.40
C ASP A 185 -1.14 -11.17 21.81
N THR A 186 -0.93 -11.31 20.51
CA THR A 186 -0.79 -12.63 19.82
C THR A 186 0.65 -13.10 19.65
N THR A 187 1.60 -12.59 20.44
CA THR A 187 2.97 -13.13 20.44
C THR A 187 3.04 -14.34 21.39
N PRO A 188 3.46 -15.53 20.93
CA PRO A 188 3.70 -16.68 21.81
C PRO A 188 4.86 -16.45 22.79
#